data_AF-A0A9X1UG28-F1
#
_entry.id   AF-A0A9X1UG28-F1
#
_cell.length_a   1.000
_cell.length_b   1.000
_cell.length_c   1.000
_cell.angle_alpha   90.00
_cell.angle_beta   90.00
_cell.angle_gamma   90.00
#
_symmetry.space_group_name_H-M   'P 1'
#
loop_
_entity.id
_entity.type
_entity.pdbx_description
1 polymer ?
#
loop_
_entity_poly.entity_id
_entity_poly.type
_entity_poly.pdbx_seq_one_letter_code
_entity_poly.pdbx_strand_id
1 'polypeptide(L)' 'MTSETPTLHPSPRLHVFEQEGGWHWGITIPRPAGSGFKVIAYSETAFMHETDAQRDGDRALGDLREGALAVFAS' A
#
# COMPACT_ATOMS: atom_id res chain seq x y z
N MET A 1 28.45 -20.94 -6.08
CA MET A 1 27.12 -20.46 -6.51
C MET A 1 26.76 -19.27 -5.65
N THR A 2 26.82 -18.07 -6.20
CA THR A 2 26.41 -16.84 -5.52
C THR A 2 24.89 -16.83 -5.43
N SER A 3 24.35 -16.97 -4.22
CA SER A 3 22.94 -16.70 -3.96
C SER A 3 22.73 -15.21 -4.15
N GLU A 4 22.26 -14.81 -5.34
CA GLU A 4 21.68 -13.51 -5.55
C GLU A 4 20.52 -13.39 -4.58
N THR A 5 20.73 -12.68 -3.47
CA THR A 5 19.65 -12.34 -2.56
C THR A 5 18.85 -11.31 -3.34
N PRO A 6 17.61 -11.60 -3.77
CA PRO A 6 16.81 -10.57 -4.39
C PRO A 6 16.68 -9.49 -3.33
N THR A 7 17.18 -8.29 -3.62
CA THR A 7 16.79 -7.10 -2.88
C THR A 7 15.29 -6.94 -3.13
N LEU A 8 14.48 -7.67 -2.37
CA LEU A 8 13.03 -7.53 -2.32
C LEU A 8 12.79 -6.14 -1.74
N HIS A 9 12.73 -5.15 -2.64
CA HIS A 9 12.19 -3.85 -2.28
C HIS A 9 10.83 -4.11 -1.65
N PRO A 10 10.60 -3.69 -0.40
CA PRO A 10 9.37 -4.01 0.29
C PRO A 10 8.20 -3.39 -0.49
N SER A 11 7.39 -4.23 -1.13
CA SER A 11 6.29 -3.74 -1.98
C SER A 11 5.10 -3.30 -1.11
N PRO A 12 4.57 -2.09 -1.31
CA PRO A 12 3.31 -1.67 -0.72
C PRO A 12 2.17 -2.63 -1.10
N ARG A 13 1.23 -2.86 -0.18
CA ARG A 13 0.04 -3.70 -0.36
C ARG A 13 -1.19 -2.95 0.09
N LEU A 14 -2.22 -2.94 -0.75
CA LEU A 14 -3.55 -2.43 -0.44
C LEU A 14 -4.36 -3.47 0.35
N HIS A 15 -5.10 -3.00 1.34
CA HIS A 15 -6.07 -3.76 2.12
C HIS A 15 -7.38 -2.98 2.08
N VAL A 16 -8.49 -3.63 1.74
CA VAL A 16 -9.83 -3.07 1.82
C VAL A 16 -10.58 -3.78 2.94
N PHE A 17 -11.27 -3.03 3.79
CA PHE A 17 -11.94 -3.56 4.97
C PHE A 17 -13.14 -2.71 5.37
N GLU A 18 -14.12 -3.30 6.04
CA GLU A 18 -15.26 -2.60 6.61
C GLU A 18 -14.95 -2.15 8.06
N GLN A 19 -15.27 -0.91 8.39
CA GLN A 19 -15.19 -0.36 9.75
C GLN A 19 -16.39 0.55 9.99
N GLU A 20 -17.06 0.38 11.14
CA GLU A 20 -18.19 1.23 11.56
C GLU A 20 -19.33 1.34 10.53
N GLY A 21 -19.52 0.30 9.71
CA GLY A 21 -20.56 0.24 8.67
C GLY A 21 -20.20 0.94 7.36
N GLY A 22 -18.93 1.31 7.18
CA GLY A 22 -18.41 1.88 5.95
C GLY A 22 -17.14 1.17 5.48
N TRP A 23 -16.89 1.22 4.18
CA TRP A 23 -15.71 0.61 3.57
C TRP A 23 -14.53 1.57 3.62
N HIS A 24 -13.36 1.05 3.96
CA HIS A 24 -12.11 1.78 4.03
C HIS A 24 -11.01 1.02 3.33
N TRP A 25 -9.91 1.71 3.07
CA TRP A 25 -8.68 1.08 2.63
C TRP A 25 -7.47 1.56 3.43
N GLY A 26 -6.46 0.70 3.50
CA GLY A 26 -5.15 1.00 4.08
C GLY A 26 -4.04 0.37 3.25
N ILE A 27 -2.95 1.09 3.04
CA ILE A 27 -1.77 0.59 2.33
C ILE A 27 -0.65 0.34 3.33
N THR A 28 -0.10 -0.87 3.31
CA THR A 28 0.99 -1.28 4.20
C THR A 28 2.26 -1.65 3.45
N ILE A 29 3.41 -1.50 4.10
CA ILE A 29 4.72 -1.93 3.61
C ILE A 29 5.42 -2.79 4.68
N PRO A 30 6.13 -3.86 4.30
CA PRO A 30 7.01 -4.56 5.23
C PRO A 30 8.03 -3.61 5.86
N ARG A 31 8.27 -3.74 7.17
CA ARG A 31 9.31 -2.93 7.83
C ARG A 31 10.69 -3.41 7.36
N PRO A 32 11.64 -2.50 7.05
CA PRO A 32 12.99 -2.89 6.60
C PRO A 32 13.78 -3.68 7.65
N ALA A 33 13.50 -3.44 8.94
CA ALA A 33 14.08 -4.18 10.05
C ALA A 33 12.98 -4.58 11.03
N GLY A 34 13.11 -5.78 11.61
CA GLY A 34 12.11 -6.37 12.51
C GLY A 34 11.01 -7.11 11.75
N SER A 35 9.93 -7.47 12.47
CA SER A 35 8.77 -8.16 11.91
C SER A 35 7.57 -7.21 11.75
N GLY A 36 6.63 -7.60 10.90
CA GLY A 36 5.38 -6.90 10.69
C GLY A 36 5.42 -5.81 9.62
N PHE A 37 4.35 -5.03 9.61
CA PHE A 37 4.05 -4.06 8.56
C PHE A 37 3.85 -2.66 9.15
N LYS A 38 4.05 -1.63 8.33
CA LYS A 38 3.71 -0.24 8.64
C LYS A 38 2.62 0.22 7.67
N VAL A 39 1.58 0.88 8.17
CA VAL A 39 0.62 1.62 7.34
C VAL A 39 1.28 2.90 6.84
N ILE A 40 1.21 3.15 5.54
CA ILE A 40 1.83 4.29 4.87
C ILE A 40 0.83 5.22 4.19
N ALA A 41 -0.39 4.76 3.96
CA ALA A 41 -1.53 5.57 3.51
C ALA A 41 -2.83 4.87 3.92
N TYR A 42 -3.93 5.63 4.04
CA TYR A 42 -5.26 5.11 4.34
C TYR A 42 -6.33 6.09 3.85
N SER A 43 -7.55 5.60 3.65
CA SER A 43 -8.72 6.43 3.36
C SER A 43 -9.15 7.23 4.58
N GLU A 44 -9.24 8.55 4.47
CA GLU A 44 -9.75 9.41 5.56
C GLU A 44 -11.28 9.32 5.71
N THR A 45 -11.99 8.98 4.65
CA THR A 45 -13.45 8.86 4.62
C THR A 45 -13.89 7.45 4.29
N ALA A 46 -15.05 7.06 4.81
CA ALA A 46 -15.68 5.80 4.48
C ALA A 46 -16.39 5.85 3.12
N PHE A 47 -16.34 4.74 2.39
CA PHE A 47 -17.08 4.50 1.16
C PHE A 47 -18.33 3.66 1.43
N MET A 48 -19.35 3.82 0.59
CA MET A 48 -20.59 3.04 0.70
C MET A 48 -20.42 1.61 0.20
N HIS A 49 -19.53 1.37 -0.77
CA HIS A 49 -19.31 0.05 -1.36
C HIS A 49 -17.82 -0.32 -1.34
N GLU A 50 -17.54 -1.60 -1.15
CA GLU A 50 -16.19 -2.17 -1.21
C GLU A 50 -15.49 -1.81 -2.52
N THR A 51 -16.20 -1.89 -3.66
CA THR A 51 -15.66 -1.59 -4.99
C THR A 51 -15.19 -0.14 -5.11
N ASP A 52 -15.86 0.80 -4.45
CA ASP A 52 -15.48 2.22 -4.47
C ASP A 52 -14.18 2.41 -3.66
N ALA A 53 -14.10 1.80 -2.47
CA ALA A 53 -12.89 1.80 -1.64
C ALA A 53 -11.70 1.13 -2.35
N GLN A 54 -11.94 0.00 -3.02
CA GLN A 54 -10.92 -0.72 -3.80
C GLN A 54 -10.37 0.16 -4.92
N ARG A 55 -11.26 0.81 -5.70
CA ARG A 55 -10.85 1.65 -6.82
C ARG A 55 -10.05 2.87 -6.38
N ASP A 56 -10.46 3.50 -5.27
CA ASP A 56 -9.75 4.63 -4.69
C ASP A 56 -8.37 4.20 -4.15
N GLY A 57 -8.33 3.08 -3.42
CA GLY A 57 -7.10 2.51 -2.90
C GLY A 57 -6.11 2.07 -3.99
N ASP A 58 -6.60 1.52 -5.11
CA ASP A 58 -5.75 1.14 -6.25
C ASP A 58 -5.11 2.37 -6.90
N ARG A 59 -5.84 3.49 -6.97
CA ARG A 59 -5.29 4.77 -7.43
C ARG A 59 -4.19 5.24 -6.49
N ALA A 60 -4.46 5.28 -5.18
CA ALA A 60 -3.48 5.69 -4.19
C ALA A 60 -2.22 4.81 -4.22
N LEU A 61 -2.37 3.50 -4.42
CA LEU A 61 -1.26 2.55 -4.56
C LEU A 61 -0.43 2.82 -5.84
N GLY A 62 -1.10 3.14 -6.95
CA GLY A 62 -0.47 3.56 -8.20
C GLY A 62 0.38 4.82 -8.01
N ASP A 63 -0.20 5.87 -7.43
CA ASP A 63 0.48 7.16 -7.20
C ASP A 63 1.71 7.00 -6.29
N LEU A 64 1.62 6.15 -5.25
CA LEU A 64 2.77 5.82 -4.39
C LEU A 64 3.91 5.16 -5.16
N ARG A 65 3.57 4.26 -6.09
CA ARG A 65 4.57 3.57 -6.92
C ARG A 65 5.22 4.53 -7.93
N GLU A 66 4.44 5.42 -8.54
CA GLU A 66 4.96 6.42 -9.47
C GLU A 66 5.82 7.48 -8.76
N GLY A 67 5.40 7.96 -7.59
CA GLY A 67 6.19 8.86 -6.76
C GLY A 67 7.53 8.24 -6.31
N ALA A 68 7.55 6.94 -6.01
CA ALA A 68 8.80 6.23 -5.73
C ALA A 68 9.72 6.16 -6.95
N LEU A 69 9.18 5.91 -8.15
CA LEU A 69 9.96 5.88 -9.39
C LEU A 69 10.55 7.25 -9.75
N ALA A 70 9.85 8.35 -9.45
CA ALA A 70 10.36 9.70 -9.65
C ALA A 70 11.58 10.03 -8.75
N VAL A 71 11.61 9.51 -7.51
CA VAL A 71 12.75 9.68 -6.58
C VAL A 71 14.02 8.99 -7.10
N PHE A 72 13.90 7.86 -7.81
CA PHE A 72 15.05 7.14 -8.36
C PHE A 72 15.55 7.70 -9.71
N ALA A 73 14.83 8.63 -10.33
CA ALA A 73 15.15 9.22 -11.62
C ALA A 73 15.77 10.63 -11.54
N SER A 74 16.08 11.12 -10.33
CA SER A 74 16.61 12.47 -10.05
C SER A 74 18.09 12.46 -9.65
#